data_AF-A0AAV1NQ17-F1
#
_entry.id   AF-A0AAV1NQ17-F1
#
_cell.length_a   1.000
_cell.length_b   1.000
_cell.length_c   1.000
_cell.angle_alpha   90.00
_cell.angle_beta   90.00
_cell.angle_gamma   90.00
#
_symmetry.space_group_name_H-M   'P 1'
#
loop_
_entity.id
_entity.type
_entity.pdbx_description
1 polymer ?
#
loop_
_entity_poly.entity_id
_entity_poly.type
_entity_poly.pdbx_seq_one_letter_code
_entity_poly.pdbx_strand_id
1 'polypeptide(L)'
;MPIEANLIGRLKDELGDNPVVSNVVLAFLLAGVEKMLEVEFTCPCDPEWSTWSVVPFFVIPAVTASLLMLLIHGVSKKKTNNKNTHENNKEKESKIKNKIQNIIKNIVKIFLFSGLPLIVWMALMLLNGDYYVCGYSDWPGRFVTADKSSLKWCEPTNTTSYPSGELLTHSYKLYIWSQWYGNVMVGVLLFFLIVYIICKTMSKCCKKNNKEEAVAAMPLQDRKQDKAQQTCECSV
;
A
#
# COMPACT_ATOMS: atom_id res chain seq x y z
N MET A 1 -1.96 27.07 -18.56
CA MET A 1 -1.35 26.14 -17.58
C MET A 1 -0.95 24.84 -18.30
N PRO A 2 0.30 24.70 -18.79
CA PRO A 2 0.77 23.47 -19.46
C PRO A 2 1.79 22.65 -18.64
N ILE A 3 2.18 23.11 -17.44
CA ILE A 3 3.25 22.50 -16.64
C ILE A 3 2.79 21.18 -15.98
N GLU A 4 1.53 21.08 -15.58
CA GLU A 4 1.01 19.89 -14.86
C GLU A 4 0.97 18.63 -15.75
N ALA A 5 0.65 18.77 -17.03
CA ALA A 5 0.55 17.62 -17.95
C ALA A 5 1.92 16.95 -18.21
N ASN A 6 3.00 17.75 -18.24
CA ASN A 6 4.34 17.24 -18.53
C ASN A 6 4.98 16.55 -17.31
N LEU A 7 4.65 17.03 -16.10
CA LEU A 7 5.10 16.43 -14.84
C LEU A 7 4.47 15.06 -14.60
N ILE A 8 3.14 14.96 -14.82
CA ILE A 8 2.40 13.70 -14.67
C ILE A 8 2.88 12.65 -15.68
N GLY A 9 3.21 13.06 -16.91
CA GLY A 9 3.78 12.18 -17.93
C GLY A 9 5.10 11.55 -17.49
N ARG A 10 6.02 12.36 -16.96
CA ARG A 10 7.32 11.87 -16.46
C ARG A 10 7.19 10.99 -15.23
N LEU A 11 6.35 11.38 -14.26
CA LEU A 11 6.04 10.56 -13.08
C LEU A 11 5.49 9.19 -13.48
N LYS A 12 4.66 9.14 -14.52
CA LYS A 12 4.08 7.88 -15.01
C LYS A 12 5.12 6.98 -15.65
N ASP A 13 6.06 7.53 -16.41
CA ASP A 13 7.13 6.75 -17.03
C ASP A 13 8.11 6.21 -15.98
N GLU A 14 8.45 7.00 -14.95
CA GLU A 14 9.34 6.58 -13.87
C GLU A 14 8.70 5.56 -12.91
N LEU A 15 7.41 5.70 -12.59
CA LEU A 15 6.69 4.77 -11.72
C LEU A 15 6.21 3.51 -12.48
N GLY A 16 6.00 3.59 -13.80
CA GLY A 16 5.43 2.51 -14.61
C GLY A 16 6.34 1.30 -14.82
N ASP A 17 7.67 1.49 -14.72
CA ASP A 17 8.65 0.46 -15.06
C ASP A 17 8.73 -0.68 -14.02
N ASN A 18 8.35 -0.43 -12.77
CA ASN A 18 8.25 -1.49 -11.77
C ASN A 18 7.17 -1.19 -10.71
N PRO A 19 6.11 -2.03 -10.62
CA PRO A 19 5.02 -1.79 -9.68
C PRO A 19 5.46 -1.84 -8.21
N VAL A 20 6.59 -2.48 -7.91
CA VAL A 20 7.16 -2.47 -6.54
C VAL A 20 7.79 -1.10 -6.23
N VAL A 21 8.54 -0.52 -7.16
CA VAL A 21 9.21 0.78 -6.97
C VAL A 21 8.16 1.88 -6.84
N SER A 22 7.12 1.85 -7.67
CA SER A 22 6.01 2.80 -7.59
C SER A 22 5.28 2.76 -6.24
N ASN A 23 5.00 1.57 -5.71
CA ASN A 23 4.40 1.42 -4.38
C ASN A 23 5.29 2.01 -3.28
N VAL A 24 6.60 1.80 -3.35
CA VAL A 24 7.55 2.31 -2.36
C VAL A 24 7.58 3.83 -2.38
N VAL A 25 7.69 4.44 -3.57
CA VAL A 25 7.64 5.91 -3.72
C VAL A 25 6.32 6.46 -3.19
N LEU A 26 5.19 5.82 -3.52
CA LEU A 26 3.90 6.25 -3.01
C LEU A 26 3.77 6.11 -1.49
N ALA A 27 4.34 5.07 -0.89
CA ALA A 27 4.36 4.91 0.57
C ALA A 27 5.17 6.04 1.25
N PHE A 28 6.32 6.44 0.68
CA PHE A 28 7.08 7.58 1.16
C PHE A 28 6.31 8.90 1.04
N LEU A 29 5.61 9.11 -0.09
CA LEU A 29 4.76 10.29 -0.26
C LEU A 29 3.62 10.33 0.77
N LEU A 30 2.98 9.18 1.02
CA LEU A 30 1.94 9.07 2.05
C LEU A 30 2.47 9.36 3.45
N ALA A 31 3.67 8.87 3.80
CA ALA A 31 4.30 9.23 5.07
C ALA A 31 4.60 10.73 5.18
N GLY A 32 5.07 11.35 4.10
CA GLY A 32 5.27 12.81 4.06
C GLY A 32 3.97 13.59 4.23
N VAL A 33 2.90 13.17 3.56
CA VAL A 33 1.56 13.80 3.68
C VAL A 33 1.01 13.63 5.08
N GLU A 34 1.13 12.44 5.69
CA GLU A 34 0.72 12.21 7.08
C GLU A 34 1.40 13.19 8.03
N LYS A 35 2.72 13.40 7.88
CA LYS A 35 3.46 14.36 8.70
C LYS A 35 2.99 15.81 8.51
N MET A 36 2.62 16.19 7.28
CA MET A 36 2.05 17.50 7.03
C MET A 36 0.66 17.65 7.69
N LEU A 37 -0.18 16.61 7.62
CA LEU A 37 -1.49 16.62 8.28
C LEU A 37 -1.36 16.66 9.81
N GLU A 38 -0.37 15.98 10.39
CA GLU A 38 -0.12 16.00 11.85
C GLU A 38 0.18 17.42 12.37
N VAL A 39 0.84 18.25 11.55
CA VAL A 39 1.16 19.65 11.89
C VAL A 39 -0.09 20.52 11.87
N GLU A 40 -0.99 20.31 10.91
CA GLU A 40 -2.21 21.11 10.75
C GLU A 40 -3.40 20.59 11.56
N PHE A 41 -3.35 19.33 12.01
CA PHE A 41 -4.47 18.69 12.68
C PHE A 41 -4.73 19.30 14.06
N THR A 42 -5.98 19.71 14.27
CA THR A 42 -6.51 20.15 15.56
C THR A 42 -7.83 19.43 15.83
N CYS A 43 -7.91 18.72 16.96
CA CYS A 43 -9.13 18.04 17.35
C CYS A 43 -10.16 19.06 17.90
N PRO A 44 -11.42 19.03 17.44
CA PRO A 44 -12.45 19.95 17.96
C PRO A 44 -12.99 19.58 19.34
N CYS A 45 -12.39 18.61 20.06
CA CYS A 45 -12.63 18.25 21.46
C CYS A 45 -14.06 18.51 21.95
N ASP A 46 -15.03 18.02 21.19
CA ASP A 46 -16.45 18.13 21.44
C ASP A 46 -17.07 16.78 21.04
N PRO A 47 -17.84 16.12 21.92
CA PRO A 47 -18.39 14.80 21.67
C PRO A 47 -19.26 14.69 20.41
N GLU A 48 -19.89 15.78 19.98
CA GLU A 48 -20.77 15.76 18.82
C GLU A 48 -19.98 15.81 17.50
N TRP A 49 -18.76 16.35 17.51
CA TRP A 49 -17.95 16.64 16.32
C TRP A 49 -16.63 15.89 16.23
N SER A 50 -16.13 15.30 17.33
CA SER A 50 -14.80 14.67 17.40
C SER A 50 -14.63 13.53 16.41
N THR A 51 -15.58 12.59 16.36
CA THR A 51 -15.51 11.44 15.43
C THR A 51 -15.69 11.89 13.97
N TRP A 52 -16.69 12.73 13.68
CA TRP A 52 -17.00 13.14 12.30
C TRP A 52 -15.88 13.95 11.66
N SER A 53 -15.20 14.79 12.46
CA SER A 53 -14.13 15.66 11.97
C SER A 53 -12.87 14.89 11.58
N VAL A 54 -12.66 13.70 12.15
CA VAL A 54 -11.49 12.87 11.87
C VAL A 54 -11.67 12.01 10.60
N VAL A 55 -12.91 11.63 10.27
CA VAL A 55 -13.21 10.74 9.12
C VAL A 55 -12.64 11.24 7.78
N PRO A 56 -12.75 12.53 7.40
CA PRO A 56 -12.19 13.02 6.14
C PRO A 56 -10.68 12.82 6.02
N PHE A 57 -9.92 12.98 7.11
CA PHE A 57 -8.46 12.77 7.13
C PHE A 57 -8.09 11.30 6.91
N PHE A 58 -8.96 10.36 7.30
CA PHE A 58 -8.78 8.94 7.00
C PHE A 58 -9.15 8.61 5.55
N VAL A 59 -10.27 9.13 5.06
CA VAL A 59 -10.86 8.69 3.78
C VAL A 59 -10.23 9.39 2.59
N ILE A 60 -10.02 10.71 2.64
CA ILE A 60 -9.59 11.48 1.46
C ILE A 60 -8.21 11.03 0.96
N PRO A 61 -7.14 10.97 1.79
CA PRO A 61 -5.82 10.57 1.31
C PRO A 61 -5.77 9.10 0.88
N ALA A 62 -6.55 8.22 1.53
CA ALA A 62 -6.68 6.82 1.14
C ALA A 62 -7.31 6.68 -0.25
N VAL A 63 -8.44 7.34 -0.49
CA VAL A 63 -9.15 7.28 -1.77
C VAL A 63 -8.32 7.94 -2.88
N THR A 64 -7.71 9.09 -2.64
CA THR A 64 -6.88 9.77 -3.65
C THR A 64 -5.68 8.91 -4.05
N ALA A 65 -4.98 8.30 -3.09
CA ALA A 65 -3.86 7.41 -3.38
C ALA A 65 -4.29 6.16 -4.16
N SER A 66 -5.41 5.53 -3.77
CA SER A 66 -5.97 4.40 -4.51
C SER A 66 -6.36 4.78 -5.94
N LEU A 67 -6.99 5.95 -6.14
CA LEU A 67 -7.33 6.46 -7.47
C LEU A 67 -6.08 6.74 -8.31
N LEU A 68 -5.06 7.39 -7.75
CA LEU A 68 -3.78 7.63 -8.44
C LEU A 68 -3.15 6.32 -8.92
N MET A 69 -3.14 5.29 -8.06
CA MET A 69 -2.62 3.97 -8.44
C MET A 69 -3.43 3.28 -9.52
N LEU A 70 -4.75 3.45 -9.52
CA LEU A 70 -5.62 2.98 -10.60
C LEU A 70 -5.37 3.74 -11.90
N LEU A 71 -5.11 5.04 -11.85
CA LEU A 71 -4.80 5.85 -13.05
C LEU A 71 -3.44 5.49 -13.65
N ILE A 72 -2.44 5.20 -12.82
CA ILE A 72 -1.10 4.77 -13.27
C ILE A 72 -1.18 3.39 -13.94
N HIS A 73 -1.86 2.42 -13.29
CA HIS A 73 -1.90 1.03 -13.77
C HIS A 73 -3.03 0.72 -14.78
N GLY A 74 -4.12 1.50 -14.77
CA GLY A 74 -5.34 1.26 -15.54
C GLY A 74 -5.24 1.61 -17.03
N VAL A 75 -4.25 2.43 -17.43
CA VAL A 75 -4.03 2.77 -18.85
C VAL A 75 -3.13 1.72 -19.54
N SER A 76 -3.44 0.44 -19.37
CA SER A 76 -2.94 -0.58 -20.30
C SER A 76 -3.86 -0.61 -21.50
N LYS A 77 -3.56 0.19 -22.54
CA LYS A 77 -4.23 0.10 -23.85
C LYS A 77 -4.05 -1.32 -24.40
N LYS A 78 -5.05 -2.19 -24.22
CA LYS A 78 -5.12 -3.45 -24.98
C LYS A 78 -5.33 -3.09 -26.45
N LYS A 79 -4.24 -3.15 -27.23
CA LYS A 79 -4.31 -3.21 -28.69
C LYS A 79 -4.90 -4.58 -29.03
N THR A 80 -6.22 -4.64 -29.16
CA THR A 80 -6.91 -5.82 -29.67
C THR A 80 -6.57 -5.93 -31.16
N ASN A 81 -5.54 -6.71 -31.50
CA ASN A 81 -5.35 -7.14 -32.87
C ASN A 81 -6.40 -8.22 -33.16
N ASN A 82 -7.42 -7.83 -33.92
CA ASN A 82 -8.48 -8.73 -34.37
C ASN A 82 -7.92 -9.59 -35.52
N LYS A 83 -7.51 -10.82 -35.22
CA LYS A 83 -7.13 -11.81 -36.23
C LYS A 83 -8.22 -12.89 -36.25
N ASN A 84 -9.02 -12.89 -37.31
CA ASN A 84 -10.06 -13.88 -37.54
C ASN A 84 -9.40 -15.19 -37.98
N THR A 85 -9.28 -16.14 -37.06
CA THR A 85 -8.90 -17.53 -37.36
C THR A 85 -10.12 -18.42 -37.14
N HIS A 86 -10.45 -19.23 -38.13
CA HIS A 86 -11.48 -20.26 -38.06
C HIS A 86 -10.99 -21.37 -37.11
N GLU A 87 -11.42 -21.34 -35.85
CA GLU A 87 -10.96 -22.27 -34.80
C GLU A 87 -12.07 -23.22 -34.31
N ASN A 88 -11.65 -24.44 -34.01
CA ASN A 88 -12.49 -25.57 -33.61
C ASN A 88 -13.13 -25.37 -32.22
N ASN A 89 -14.27 -26.02 -31.94
CA ASN A 89 -15.04 -25.82 -30.70
C ASN A 89 -14.25 -26.14 -29.40
N LYS A 90 -13.31 -27.09 -29.40
CA LYS A 90 -12.41 -27.37 -28.24
C LYS A 90 -11.39 -26.26 -27.99
N GLU A 91 -10.97 -25.55 -29.05
CA GLU A 91 -10.00 -24.45 -28.97
C GLU A 91 -10.67 -23.15 -28.48
N LYS A 92 -11.96 -22.98 -28.76
CA LYS A 92 -12.77 -21.89 -28.18
C LYS A 92 -12.89 -22.00 -26.66
N GLU A 93 -13.13 -23.19 -26.10
CA GLU A 93 -13.21 -23.38 -24.65
C GLU A 93 -11.89 -23.09 -23.93
N SER A 94 -10.76 -23.55 -24.49
CA SER A 94 -9.44 -23.30 -23.88
C SER A 94 -9.06 -21.82 -23.96
N LYS A 95 -9.40 -21.13 -25.07
CA LYS A 95 -9.25 -19.67 -25.18
C LYS A 95 -10.12 -18.92 -24.18
N ILE A 96 -11.36 -19.34 -23.96
CA ILE A 96 -12.26 -18.71 -22.98
C ILE A 96 -11.70 -18.88 -21.57
N LYS A 97 -11.29 -20.10 -21.18
CA LYS A 97 -10.68 -20.35 -19.86
C LYS A 97 -9.41 -19.52 -19.64
N ASN A 98 -8.53 -19.46 -20.64
CA ASN A 98 -7.31 -18.64 -20.58
C ASN A 98 -7.61 -17.13 -20.52
N LYS A 99 -8.65 -16.66 -21.21
CA LYS A 99 -9.08 -15.27 -21.17
C LYS A 99 -9.65 -14.90 -19.80
N ILE A 100 -10.48 -15.77 -19.21
CA ILE A 100 -11.03 -15.60 -17.85
C ILE A 100 -9.89 -15.61 -16.82
N GLN A 101 -8.97 -16.57 -16.88
CA GLN A 101 -7.79 -16.66 -16.01
C GLN A 101 -6.94 -15.39 -16.06
N ASN A 102 -6.70 -14.84 -17.26
CA ASN A 102 -5.95 -13.59 -17.42
C ASN A 102 -6.72 -12.37 -16.89
N ILE A 103 -8.05 -12.34 -17.01
CA ILE A 103 -8.89 -11.28 -16.45
C ILE A 103 -8.85 -11.33 -14.92
N ILE A 104 -9.07 -12.50 -14.32
CA ILE A 104 -9.02 -12.70 -12.86
C ILE A 104 -7.63 -12.31 -12.32
N LYS A 105 -6.56 -12.77 -12.97
CA LYS A 105 -5.18 -12.44 -12.58
C LYS A 105 -4.92 -10.93 -12.62
N ASN A 106 -5.48 -10.22 -13.60
CA ASN A 106 -5.37 -8.76 -13.69
C ASN A 106 -6.20 -8.04 -12.62
N ILE A 107 -7.41 -8.53 -12.32
CA ILE A 107 -8.26 -7.98 -11.25
C ILE A 107 -7.58 -8.15 -9.89
N VAL A 108 -7.10 -9.35 -9.56
CA VAL A 108 -6.39 -9.62 -8.31
C VAL A 108 -5.14 -8.74 -8.20
N LYS A 109 -4.41 -8.58 -9.32
CA LYS A 109 -3.26 -7.67 -9.38
C LYS A 109 -3.67 -6.24 -9.03
N ILE A 110 -4.74 -5.71 -9.63
CA ILE A 110 -5.24 -4.36 -9.35
C ILE A 110 -5.61 -4.21 -7.88
N PHE A 111 -6.39 -5.14 -7.32
CA PHE A 111 -6.80 -5.09 -5.91
C PHE A 111 -5.61 -5.08 -4.94
N LEU A 112 -4.57 -5.89 -5.21
CA LEU A 112 -3.36 -5.90 -4.41
C LEU A 112 -2.60 -4.56 -4.48
N PHE A 113 -2.52 -3.94 -5.67
CA PHE A 113 -1.81 -2.67 -5.83
C PHE A 113 -2.60 -1.45 -5.35
N SER A 114 -3.94 -1.46 -5.45
CA SER A 114 -4.77 -0.37 -4.96
C SER A 114 -5.06 -0.46 -3.46
N GLY A 115 -5.01 -1.66 -2.88
CA GLY A 115 -5.24 -1.89 -1.46
C GLY A 115 -4.02 -1.54 -0.59
N LEU A 116 -2.80 -1.73 -1.09
CA LEU A 116 -1.58 -1.41 -0.34
C LEU A 116 -1.51 0.05 0.15
N PRO A 117 -1.73 1.08 -0.69
CA PRO A 117 -1.73 2.47 -0.25
C PRO A 117 -2.76 2.74 0.85
N LEU A 118 -3.94 2.12 0.75
CA LEU A 118 -5.01 2.26 1.72
C LEU A 118 -4.61 1.65 3.07
N ILE A 119 -4.05 0.44 3.07
CA ILE A 119 -3.61 -0.22 4.30
C ILE A 119 -2.42 0.54 4.91
N VAL A 120 -1.46 0.99 4.09
CA VAL A 120 -0.33 1.80 4.58
C VAL A 120 -0.81 3.10 5.22
N TRP A 121 -1.74 3.82 4.57
CA TRP A 121 -2.33 5.05 5.11
C TRP A 121 -3.00 4.82 6.47
N MET A 122 -3.85 3.80 6.56
CA MET A 122 -4.51 3.45 7.83
C MET A 122 -3.48 3.11 8.92
N ALA A 123 -2.40 2.41 8.58
CA ALA A 123 -1.33 2.10 9.54
C ALA A 123 -0.63 3.35 10.03
N LEU A 124 -0.27 4.29 9.14
CA LEU A 124 0.38 5.55 9.51
C LEU A 124 -0.49 6.37 10.48
N MET A 125 -1.78 6.48 10.20
CA MET A 125 -2.73 7.18 11.07
C MET A 125 -2.84 6.53 12.46
N LEU A 126 -2.85 5.20 12.51
CA LEU A 126 -2.88 4.45 13.78
C LEU A 126 -1.56 4.56 14.56
N LEU A 127 -0.42 4.57 13.88
CA LEU A 127 0.90 4.72 14.51
C LEU A 127 1.09 6.10 15.14
N ASN A 128 0.50 7.14 14.54
CA ASN A 128 0.45 8.47 15.15
C ASN A 128 -0.45 8.50 16.38
N GLY A 129 -1.63 7.87 16.33
CA GLY A 129 -2.53 7.76 17.47
C GLY A 129 -3.35 9.01 17.79
N ASP A 130 -2.90 10.22 17.43
CA ASP A 130 -3.61 11.47 17.71
C ASP A 130 -5.05 11.48 17.16
N TYR A 131 -5.23 11.00 15.93
CA TYR A 131 -6.55 10.90 15.30
C TYR A 131 -7.45 9.87 15.99
N TYR A 132 -6.86 8.76 16.46
CA TYR A 132 -7.58 7.72 17.17
C TYR A 132 -8.03 8.21 18.55
N VAL A 133 -7.13 8.87 19.29
CA VAL A 133 -7.43 9.49 20.59
C VAL A 133 -8.52 10.54 20.42
N CYS A 134 -8.41 11.42 19.42
CA CYS A 134 -9.44 12.43 19.13
C CYS A 134 -10.80 11.79 18.82
N GLY A 135 -10.84 10.81 17.91
CA GLY A 135 -12.10 10.19 17.48
C GLY A 135 -12.84 9.43 18.58
N TYR A 136 -12.14 9.00 19.63
CA TYR A 136 -12.69 8.31 20.80
C TYR A 136 -12.85 9.21 22.03
N SER A 137 -12.41 10.46 21.99
CA SER A 137 -12.64 11.41 23.08
C SER A 137 -14.08 11.94 23.00
N ASP A 138 -14.86 11.66 24.04
CA ASP A 138 -16.30 11.98 24.15
C ASP A 138 -16.58 13.08 25.18
N TRP A 139 -15.56 13.87 25.55
CA TRP A 139 -15.71 14.98 26.50
C TRP A 139 -15.33 16.32 25.86
N PRO A 140 -15.99 17.41 26.28
CA PRO A 140 -15.63 18.75 25.84
C PRO A 140 -14.29 19.15 26.45
N GLY A 141 -13.42 19.75 25.65
CA GLY A 141 -12.08 20.11 26.08
C GLY A 141 -11.34 21.03 25.14
N ARG A 142 -10.06 21.23 25.43
CA ARG A 142 -9.12 21.95 24.59
C ARG A 142 -8.03 20.99 24.12
N PHE A 143 -7.74 21.00 22.82
CA PHE A 143 -6.68 20.18 22.26
C PHE A 143 -5.32 20.74 22.66
N VAL A 144 -4.56 19.99 23.44
CA VAL A 144 -3.25 20.40 23.96
C VAL A 144 -2.26 19.23 23.95
N THR A 145 -0.98 19.56 23.97
CA THR A 145 0.09 18.57 24.16
C THR A 145 0.29 18.34 25.66
N ALA A 146 0.37 17.07 26.08
CA ALA A 146 0.56 16.72 27.48
C ALA A 146 1.94 17.18 27.99
N ASP A 147 1.99 17.71 29.21
CA ASP A 147 3.24 18.12 29.84
C ASP A 147 4.16 16.90 30.01
N LYS A 148 5.33 16.95 29.34
CA LYS A 148 6.41 15.94 29.33
C LYS A 148 6.27 14.78 28.33
N SER A 149 5.30 14.80 27.43
CA SER A 149 5.25 13.83 26.33
C SER A 149 4.85 14.50 25.01
N SER A 150 5.00 13.78 23.90
CA SER A 150 4.52 14.23 22.59
C SER A 150 3.04 13.91 22.36
N LEU A 151 2.32 13.42 23.37
CA LEU A 151 0.91 13.04 23.25
C LEU A 151 0.03 14.30 23.13
N LYS A 152 -0.75 14.41 22.06
CA LYS A 152 -1.82 15.40 21.95
C LYS A 152 -3.14 14.80 22.43
N TRP A 153 -3.89 15.53 23.23
CA TRP A 153 -5.15 15.06 23.81
C TRP A 153 -6.11 16.21 24.10
N CYS A 154 -7.36 15.88 24.43
CA CYS A 154 -8.39 16.85 24.81
C CYS A 154 -8.36 17.08 26.32
N GLU A 155 -7.77 18.18 26.77
CA GLU A 155 -7.80 18.58 28.18
C GLU A 155 -9.20 19.08 28.57
N PRO A 156 -9.86 18.52 29.60
CA PRO A 156 -11.20 18.94 29.97
C PRO A 156 -11.21 20.36 30.54
N THR A 157 -12.19 21.17 30.14
CA THR A 157 -12.36 22.53 30.67
C THR A 157 -13.08 22.55 32.03
N ASN A 158 -13.87 21.51 32.32
CA ASN A 158 -14.60 21.37 33.59
C ASN A 158 -14.03 20.20 34.41
N THR A 159 -13.07 20.53 35.27
CA THR A 159 -12.38 19.55 36.13
C THR A 159 -13.24 19.00 37.27
N THR A 160 -14.39 19.63 37.55
CA THR A 160 -15.34 19.16 38.57
C THR A 160 -16.16 17.97 38.06
N SER A 161 -16.52 17.98 36.77
CA SER A 161 -17.24 16.87 36.13
C SER A 161 -16.29 15.78 35.64
N TYR A 162 -15.09 16.15 35.18
CA TYR A 162 -14.13 15.22 34.59
C TYR A 162 -12.74 15.42 35.22
N PRO A 163 -12.30 14.51 36.11
CA PRO A 163 -10.97 14.61 36.71
C PRO A 163 -9.88 14.41 35.66
N SER A 164 -9.09 15.46 35.38
CA SER A 164 -8.09 15.47 34.30
C SER A 164 -7.07 14.33 34.37
N GLY A 165 -6.68 13.88 35.57
CA GLY A 165 -5.72 12.79 35.73
C GLY A 165 -6.22 11.43 35.25
N GLU A 166 -7.50 11.12 35.46
CA GLU A 166 -8.11 9.88 34.99
C GLU A 166 -8.30 9.89 33.47
N LEU A 167 -8.78 11.01 32.93
CA LEU A 167 -8.94 11.20 31.48
C LEU A 167 -7.60 11.14 30.77
N LEU A 168 -6.56 11.78 31.30
CA LEU A 168 -5.22 11.70 30.73
C LEU A 168 -4.72 10.25 30.69
N THR A 169 -4.92 9.48 31.76
CA THR A 169 -4.58 8.05 31.79
C THR A 169 -5.39 7.25 30.77
N HIS A 170 -6.66 7.59 30.57
CA HIS A 170 -7.50 6.98 29.55
C HIS A 170 -7.00 7.30 28.13
N SER A 171 -6.68 8.57 27.83
CA SER A 171 -6.10 8.99 26.56
C SER A 171 -4.77 8.30 26.27
N TYR A 172 -3.90 8.13 27.27
CA TYR A 172 -2.67 7.34 27.14
C TYR A 172 -2.95 5.89 26.75
N LYS A 173 -3.95 5.25 27.37
CA LYS A 173 -4.34 3.88 27.00
C LYS A 173 -4.82 3.82 25.55
N LEU A 174 -5.68 4.74 25.12
CA LEU A 174 -6.16 4.81 23.74
C LEU A 174 -5.01 4.99 22.75
N TYR A 175 -4.05 5.86 23.06
CA TYR A 175 -2.86 6.07 22.26
C TYR A 175 -2.03 4.79 22.11
N ILE A 176 -1.74 4.10 23.22
CA ILE A 176 -0.98 2.84 23.21
C ILE A 176 -1.71 1.76 22.41
N TRP A 177 -3.04 1.65 22.56
CA TRP A 177 -3.85 0.73 21.77
C TRP A 177 -3.77 1.04 20.27
N SER A 178 -3.89 2.31 19.89
CA SER A 178 -3.75 2.74 18.49
C SER A 178 -2.40 2.32 17.91
N GLN A 179 -1.31 2.61 18.63
CA GLN A 179 0.03 2.24 18.18
C GLN A 179 0.21 0.72 18.10
N TRP A 180 -0.37 -0.03 19.03
CA TRP A 180 -0.34 -1.49 18.99
C TRP A 180 -1.06 -2.02 17.75
N TYR A 181 -2.28 -1.55 17.45
CA TYR A 181 -3.01 -1.93 16.24
C TYR A 181 -2.25 -1.55 14.96
N GLY A 182 -1.66 -0.35 14.91
CA GLY A 182 -0.84 0.11 13.80
C GLY A 182 0.36 -0.80 13.54
N ASN A 183 1.11 -1.14 14.60
CA ASN A 183 2.26 -2.04 14.51
C ASN A 183 1.86 -3.47 14.11
N VAL A 184 0.76 -3.99 14.64
CA VAL A 184 0.22 -5.30 14.23
C VAL A 184 -0.11 -5.31 12.74
N MET A 185 -0.76 -4.25 12.24
CA MET A 185 -1.13 -4.16 10.83
C MET A 185 0.09 -4.06 9.91
N VAL A 186 1.10 -3.28 10.30
CA VAL A 186 2.40 -3.23 9.58
C VAL A 186 3.10 -4.59 9.63
N GLY A 187 3.13 -5.25 10.79
CA GLY A 187 3.74 -6.57 10.94
C GLY A 187 3.12 -7.62 10.02
N VAL A 188 1.79 -7.63 9.91
CA VAL A 188 1.05 -8.51 8.98
C VAL A 188 1.41 -8.21 7.53
N LEU A 189 1.44 -6.93 7.14
CA LEU A 189 1.85 -6.53 5.79
C LEU A 189 3.28 -6.97 5.47
N LEU A 190 4.23 -6.73 6.37
CA LEU A 190 5.62 -7.13 6.21
C LEU A 190 5.76 -8.65 6.11
N PHE A 191 5.02 -9.40 6.93
CA PHE A 191 4.99 -10.86 6.85
C PHE A 191 4.55 -11.34 5.46
N PHE A 192 3.43 -10.83 4.93
CA PHE A 192 2.99 -11.19 3.59
C PHE A 192 3.98 -10.80 2.50
N LEU A 193 4.64 -9.63 2.62
CA LEU A 193 5.67 -9.20 1.69
C LEU A 193 6.90 -10.12 1.73
N ILE A 194 7.36 -10.51 2.92
CA ILE A 194 8.47 -11.45 3.11
C ILE A 194 8.13 -12.80 2.49
N VAL A 195 6.96 -13.36 2.81
CA VAL A 195 6.47 -14.61 2.21
C VAL A 195 6.42 -14.50 0.70
N TYR A 196 5.87 -13.41 0.16
CA TYR A 196 5.82 -13.17 -1.28
C TYR A 196 7.22 -13.11 -1.91
N ILE A 197 8.18 -12.43 -1.29
CA ILE A 197 9.57 -12.36 -1.76
C ILE A 197 10.21 -13.73 -1.74
N ILE A 198 10.09 -14.49 -0.64
CA ILE A 198 10.63 -15.85 -0.52
C ILE A 198 10.02 -16.75 -1.61
N CYS A 199 8.70 -16.77 -1.76
CA CYS A 199 8.02 -17.55 -2.81
C CYS A 199 8.48 -17.16 -4.22
N LYS A 200 8.64 -15.85 -4.47
CA LYS A 200 9.12 -15.35 -5.77
C LYS A 200 10.56 -15.76 -6.03
N THR A 201 11.44 -15.65 -5.04
CA THR A 201 12.85 -16.07 -5.14
C THR A 201 12.94 -17.58 -5.40
N MET A 202 12.23 -18.40 -4.63
CA MET A 202 12.17 -19.85 -4.84
C MET A 202 11.65 -20.21 -6.25
N SER A 203 10.60 -19.54 -6.72
CA SER A 203 10.06 -19.78 -8.06
C SER A 203 11.03 -19.43 -9.20
N LYS A 204 11.89 -18.41 -9.00
CA LYS A 204 12.93 -18.05 -9.96
C LYS A 204 14.06 -19.09 -9.97
N CYS A 205 14.48 -19.56 -8.79
CA CYS A 205 15.49 -20.60 -8.68
C CYS A 205 15.04 -21.91 -9.35
N CYS A 206 13.80 -22.36 -9.12
CA CYS A 206 13.27 -23.56 -9.78
C CYS A 206 13.22 -23.42 -11.31
N LYS A 207 12.89 -22.23 -11.83
CA LYS A 207 12.90 -21.98 -13.28
C LYS A 207 14.31 -21.96 -13.88
N LYS A 208 15.34 -21.60 -13.11
CA LYS A 208 16.74 -21.61 -13.55
C LYS A 208 17.24 -23.06 -13.69
N ASN A 209 16.98 -23.90 -12.69
CA ASN A 209 17.41 -25.30 -12.69
C ASN A 209 16.81 -26.10 -13.86
N ASN A 210 15.51 -25.97 -14.13
CA ASN A 210 14.88 -26.66 -15.27
C ASN A 210 15.44 -26.22 -16.63
N LYS A 211 15.90 -24.96 -16.75
CA LYS A 211 16.56 -24.48 -17.96
C LYS A 211 17.98 -25.06 -18.08
N GLU A 212 18.72 -25.15 -16.98
CA GLU A 212 20.06 -25.74 -16.98
C GLU A 212 20.03 -27.23 -17.27
N GLU A 213 19.05 -27.98 -16.76
CA GLU A 213 18.83 -29.40 -17.11
C GLU A 213 18.45 -29.59 -18.58
N ALA A 214 17.58 -28.73 -19.13
CA ALA A 214 17.20 -28.78 -20.55
C ALA A 214 18.39 -28.47 -21.49
N VAL A 215 19.27 -27.53 -21.11
CA VAL A 215 20.50 -27.19 -21.85
C VAL A 215 21.57 -28.29 -21.70
N ALA A 216 21.65 -28.94 -20.54
CA ALA A 216 22.59 -30.04 -20.30
C ALA A 216 22.26 -31.30 -21.11
N ALA A 217 20.98 -31.54 -21.41
CA ALA A 217 20.50 -32.63 -22.26
C ALA A 217 20.73 -32.42 -23.76
N MET A 218 21.20 -31.22 -24.18
CA MET A 218 21.42 -30.86 -25.58
C MET A 218 22.79 -31.37 -26.10
N PRO A 219 22.88 -31.84 -27.37
CA PRO A 219 24.12 -32.36 -27.95
C PRO A 219 25.27 -31.34 -27.95
N LEU A 220 26.51 -31.85 -27.82
CA LEU A 220 27.73 -31.07 -27.55
C LEU A 220 28.06 -29.95 -28.56
N GLN A 221 27.52 -29.99 -29.79
CA GLN A 221 27.80 -29.00 -30.83
C GLN A 221 27.12 -27.64 -30.59
N ASP A 222 25.97 -27.58 -29.94
CA ASP A 222 25.22 -26.32 -29.70
C ASP A 222 25.61 -25.62 -28.38
N ARG A 223 26.36 -26.31 -27.52
CA ARG A 223 26.68 -25.87 -26.14
C ARG A 223 27.67 -24.69 -26.05
N LYS A 224 28.30 -24.30 -27.16
CA LYS A 224 29.35 -23.26 -27.20
C LYS A 224 28.82 -21.83 -27.40
N GLN A 225 27.61 -21.64 -27.92
CA GLN A 225 27.05 -20.29 -28.14
C GLN A 225 26.36 -19.69 -26.90
N ASP A 226 25.79 -20.51 -26.00
CA ASP A 226 25.03 -19.99 -24.85
C ASP A 226 25.85 -19.74 -23.58
N LYS A 227 27.05 -20.32 -23.44
CA LYS A 227 27.86 -20.21 -22.21
C LYS A 227 28.43 -18.81 -21.95
N ALA A 228 28.38 -17.89 -22.90
CA ALA A 228 28.88 -16.53 -22.72
C ALA A 228 27.91 -15.61 -21.94
N GLN A 229 26.66 -16.03 -21.68
CA GLN A 229 25.62 -15.13 -21.16
C GLN A 229 25.05 -15.52 -19.78
N GLN A 230 25.57 -16.60 -19.16
CA GLN A 230 25.02 -17.16 -17.92
C GLN A 230 25.96 -16.98 -16.72
N THR A 231 26.53 -15.78 -16.56
CA THR A 231 27.06 -15.30 -15.28
C THR A 231 26.01 -14.40 -14.65
N CYS A 232 25.17 -14.96 -13.78
CA CYS A 232 24.40 -14.19 -12.80
C CYS A 232 24.55 -14.87 -11.44
N GLU A 233 25.31 -14.19 -10.59
CA GLU A 233 25.49 -14.43 -9.16
C GLU A 233 24.14 -14.50 -8.45
N CYS A 234 23.96 -15.53 -7.62
CA CYS A 234 23.07 -15.47 -6.48
C CYS A 234 23.98 -15.28 -5.26
N SER A 235 24.28 -14.04 -4.90
CA SER A 235 24.88 -13.72 -3.61
C SER A 235 23.78 -13.22 -2.68
N VAL A 236 23.83 -13.77 -1.46
CA VAL A 236 22.98 -13.54 -0.29
C VAL A 236 22.86 -12.06 0.04
#